data_AF-A0A085FG14-F1
#
_entry.id   AF-A0A085FG14-F1
#
_cell.length_a   1.000
_cell.length_b   1.000
_cell.length_c   1.000
_cell.angle_alpha   90.00
_cell.angle_beta   90.00
_cell.angle_gamma   90.00
#
_symmetry.space_group_name_H-M   'P 1'
#
loop_
_entity.id
_entity.type
_entity.pdbx_description
1 polymer ?
#
loop_
_entity_poly.entity_id
_entity_poly.type
_entity_poly.pdbx_seq_one_letter_code
_entity_poly.pdbx_strand_id
1 'polypeptide(L)' 'MLAGTDLVATMAERIARRFADVAGVAVLPLPYEVPAFAIDLVHGLRATSNPVMQWFVDLIVKTCRTI' A
#
# COMPACT_ATOMS: atom_id res chain seq x y z
N MET A 1 -0.93 -17.87 -5.54
CA MET A 1 -0.94 -18.59 -6.83
C MET A 1 0.21 -18.19 -7.77
N LEU A 2 0.98 -17.11 -7.53
CA LEU A 2 2.15 -16.77 -8.36
C LEU A 2 3.38 -17.67 -8.11
N ALA A 3 3.71 -17.91 -6.83
CA ALA A 3 4.85 -18.75 -6.46
C ALA A 3 4.66 -20.20 -6.95
N GLY A 4 5.71 -20.75 -7.56
CA GLY A 4 5.70 -22.10 -8.13
C GLY A 4 5.07 -22.21 -9.52
N THR A 5 4.86 -21.09 -10.21
CA THR A 5 4.38 -21.03 -11.60
C THR A 5 5.25 -20.07 -12.42
N ASP A 6 5.17 -20.16 -13.75
CA ASP A 6 5.84 -19.24 -14.68
C ASP A 6 5.01 -17.96 -14.95
N LEU A 7 4.10 -17.61 -14.04
CA LEU A 7 3.24 -16.43 -14.20
C LEU A 7 3.93 -15.17 -13.69
N VAL A 8 3.66 -14.06 -14.38
CA VAL A 8 4.01 -12.71 -13.95
C VAL A 8 2.74 -11.92 -13.63
N ALA A 9 2.84 -11.01 -12.66
CA ALA A 9 1.75 -10.11 -12.31
C ALA A 9 2.26 -8.68 -12.10
N THR A 10 1.43 -7.71 -12.50
CA THR A 10 1.63 -6.31 -12.15
C THR A 10 0.90 -6.05 -10.83
N MET A 11 1.61 -5.50 -9.85
CA MET A 11 1.08 -5.25 -8.51
C MET A 11 1.50 -3.86 -8.03
N ALA A 12 0.73 -3.29 -7.10
CA ALA A 12 1.18 -2.13 -6.35
C ALA A 12 2.49 -2.47 -5.61
N GLU A 13 3.48 -1.59 -5.69
CA GLU A 13 4.84 -1.83 -5.18
C GLU A 13 4.85 -2.30 -3.71
N ARG A 14 4.01 -1.69 -2.86
CA ARG A 14 3.88 -2.07 -1.44
C ARG A 14 3.39 -3.50 -1.23
N ILE A 15 2.55 -4.01 -2.13
CA ILE A 15 2.09 -5.41 -2.11
C ILE A 15 3.18 -6.33 -2.67
N ALA A 16 3.83 -5.93 -3.78
CA ALA A 16 4.91 -6.69 -4.38
C ALA A 16 6.06 -6.96 -3.39
N ARG A 17 6.51 -5.92 -2.66
CA ARG A 17 7.54 -6.05 -1.62
C ARG A 17 7.17 -7.07 -0.53
N ARG A 18 5.98 -6.94 0.06
CA ARG A 18 5.51 -7.87 1.09
C ARG A 18 5.37 -9.30 0.58
N PHE A 19 5.01 -9.47 -0.70
CA PHE A 19 4.88 -10.79 -1.30
C PHE A 19 6.26 -11.40 -1.59
N ALA A 20 7.26 -10.59 -1.96
CA ALA A 20 8.63 -11.02 -2.14
C ALA A 20 9.22 -11.62 -0.85
N ASP A 21 8.96 -10.97 0.29
CA ASP A 21 9.43 -11.41 1.62
C ASP A 21 8.91 -12.79 2.02
N VAL A 22 7.73 -13.19 1.53
CA VAL A 22 7.03 -14.41 1.98
C VAL A 22 7.07 -15.52 0.93
N ALA A 23 7.06 -15.18 -0.36
CA ALA A 23 6.78 -16.13 -1.44
C ALA A 23 7.99 -16.45 -2.32
N GLY A 24 9.17 -15.89 -2.03
CA GLY A 24 10.40 -16.16 -2.81
C GLY A 24 10.31 -15.68 -4.27
N VAL A 25 9.52 -14.64 -4.53
CA VAL A 25 9.35 -14.06 -5.87
C VAL A 25 10.24 -12.84 -6.06
N ALA A 26 10.71 -12.62 -7.28
CA ALA A 26 11.46 -11.43 -7.65
C ALA A 26 10.51 -10.26 -8.00
N VAL A 27 10.89 -9.04 -7.63
CA VAL A 27 10.22 -7.81 -8.05
C VAL A 27 11.08 -7.14 -9.12
N LEU A 28 10.49 -6.83 -10.26
CA LEU A 28 11.15 -6.19 -11.40
C LEU A 28 10.47 -4.85 -11.69
N PRO A 29 11.22 -3.84 -12.19
CA PRO A 29 10.62 -2.61 -12.69
C PRO A 29 9.68 -2.92 -13.86
N LEU A 30 8.62 -2.13 -14.00
CA LEU A 30 7.72 -2.25 -15.15
C LEU A 30 8.46 -1.84 -16.43
N PRO A 31 8.24 -2.55 -17.56
CA PRO A 31 8.93 -2.26 -18.81
C PRO A 31 8.36 -1.03 -19.55
N TYR A 32 7.46 -0.28 -18.91
CA TYR A 32 6.82 0.92 -19.41
C TYR A 32 6.49 1.86 -18.25
N GLU A 33 6.34 3.15 -18.54
CA GLU A 33 5.90 4.13 -17.55
C GLU A 33 4.43 3.91 -17.19
N VAL A 34 4.14 3.92 -15.89
CA VAL A 34 2.78 3.84 -15.36
C VAL A 34 2.56 5.04 -14.45
N PRO A 35 1.44 5.77 -14.59
CA PRO A 35 1.13 6.87 -13.70
C PRO A 35 0.98 6.35 -12.27
N ALA A 36 1.59 7.05 -11.32
CA ALA A 36 1.35 6.80 -9.90
C ALA A 36 -0.13 7.05 -9.56
N PHE A 37 -0.65 6.30 -8.60
CA PHE A 37 -2.00 6.50 -8.06
C PHE A 37 -1.92 6.84 -6.57
N ALA A 38 -2.78 7.76 -6.13
CA ALA A 38 -2.88 8.15 -4.73
C ALA A 38 -3.68 7.12 -3.92
N ILE A 39 -3.32 6.95 -2.66
CA ILE A 39 -4.12 6.25 -1.66
C ILE A 39 -4.54 7.29 -0.61
N ASP A 40 -5.80 7.66 -0.65
CA ASP A 40 -6.35 8.71 0.21
C ASP A 40 -7.03 8.12 1.44
N LEU A 41 -6.82 8.77 2.60
CA LEU A 41 -7.58 8.50 3.81
C LEU A 41 -8.81 9.40 3.84
N VAL A 42 -9.97 8.83 3.56
CA VAL A 42 -11.25 9.55 3.60
C VAL A 42 -11.88 9.39 4.98
N HIS A 43 -12.18 10.50 5.64
CA HIS A 43 -12.90 10.54 6.91
C HIS A 43 -14.01 11.59 6.90
N GLY A 44 -15.08 11.36 7.66
CA GLY A 44 -16.18 12.32 7.78
C GLY A 44 -15.82 13.54 8.63
N LEU A 45 -16.55 14.64 8.47
CA LEU A 45 -16.38 15.88 9.25
C LEU A 45 -16.52 15.68 10.77
N ARG A 46 -17.25 14.64 11.20
CA ARG A 46 -17.40 14.31 12.62
C ARG A 46 -16.15 13.67 13.22
N ALA A 47 -15.26 13.12 12.38
CA ALA A 47 -14.00 12.54 12.83
C ALA A 47 -13.07 13.63 13.39
N THR A 48 -13.12 14.85 12.85
CA THR A 48 -12.37 16.00 13.34
C THR A 48 -12.92 16.58 14.65
N SER A 49 -14.19 16.31 14.97
CA SER A 49 -14.82 16.78 16.22
C SER A 49 -14.68 15.79 17.38
N ASN A 50 -14.31 14.54 17.10
CA ASN A 50 -14.14 13.50 18.11
C ASN A 50 -12.64 13.26 18.35
N PRO A 51 -12.14 13.45 19.58
CA PRO A 51 -10.71 13.34 19.88
C PRO A 51 -10.14 11.93 19.64
N VAL A 52 -10.93 10.88 19.82
CA VAL A 52 -10.50 9.50 19.55
C VAL A 52 -10.35 9.27 18.04
N MET A 53 -11.30 9.78 17.25
CA MET A 53 -11.25 9.67 15.80
C MET A 53 -10.10 10.49 15.22
N GLN A 54 -9.89 11.71 15.73
CA GLN A 54 -8.77 12.55 15.33
C GLN A 54 -7.43 11.87 15.64
N TRP A 55 -7.26 11.34 16.86
CA TRP A 55 -6.07 10.58 17.23
C TRP A 55 -5.82 9.40 16.29
N PHE A 56 -6.87 8.65 15.93
CA PHE A 56 -6.73 7.49 15.04
C PHE A 56 -6.33 7.90 13.61
N VAL A 57 -6.92 8.97 13.07
CA VAL A 57 -6.53 9.54 11.78
C VAL A 57 -5.07 9.97 11.80
N ASP A 58 -4.64 10.70 12.84
CA ASP A 58 -3.25 11.14 13.01
C ASP A 58 -2.28 9.96 13.10
N LEU A 59 -2.68 8.88 13.78
CA LEU A 59 -1.90 7.66 13.88
C LEU A 59 -1.73 6.96 12.52
N ILE A 60 -2.80 6.87 11.72
CA ILE A 60 -2.74 6.31 10.37
C ILE A 60 -1.81 7.17 9.49
N VAL A 61 -1.97 8.50 9.52
CA VAL A 61 -1.14 9.43 8.73
C VAL A 61 0.34 9.27 9.10
N LYS A 62 0.66 9.21 10.39
CA LYS A 62 2.03 9.01 10.87
C LYS A 62 2.61 7.68 10.38
N THR A 63 1.84 6.60 10.50
CA THR A 63 2.27 5.25 10.14
C THR A 63 2.48 5.14 8.63
N CYS A 64 1.56 5.66 7.82
CA CYS A 64 1.65 5.63 6.36
C CYS A 64 2.80 6.48 5.79
N ARG A 65 3.32 7.47 6.51
CA ARG A 65 4.52 8.23 6.09
C ARG A 65 5.83 7.47 6.28
N THR A 66 5.82 6.40 7.08
CA THR A 66 7.04 5.66 7.48
C THR A 66 7.24 4.38 6.67
N ILE A 67 6.27 4.02 5.82
CA ILE A 67 6.20 2.77 5.03
C ILE A 67 6.34 3.11 3.55
#